data_AF-A0A350BDI0-F1
#
_entry.id   AF-A0A350BDI0-F1
#
_cell.length_a   1.000
_cell.length_b   1.000
_cell.length_c   1.000
_cell.angle_alpha   90.00
_cell.angle_beta   90.00
_cell.angle_gamma   90.00
#
_symmetry.space_group_name_H-M   'P 1'
#
loop_
_entity.id
_entity.type
_entity.pdbx_description
1 polymer ?
#
loop_
_entity_poly.entity_id
_entity_poly.type
_entity_poly.pdbx_seq_one_letter_code
_entity_poly.pdbx_strand_id
1 'polypeptide(L)'
;PMIAIMLQSLLVFSFVKVFERKQIGYKILSIASLSFGWRALFIANIAINHALTGFPFSQLVSSQATLSFIFLYGLMETGILFVAFLAKLGLKRKVNLEFESHWLLSFSMLLAALIVVVMPLI
;
A
#
# COMPACT_ATOMS: atom_id res chain seq x y z
N PRO A 1 -11.23 -1.99 8.29
CA PRO A 1 -10.89 -2.02 6.84
C PRO A 1 -10.59 -0.64 6.23
N MET A 2 -11.39 0.40 6.49
CA MET A 2 -11.22 1.72 5.84
C MET A 2 -9.94 2.46 6.28
N ILE A 3 -9.59 2.45 7.57
CA ILE A 3 -8.37 3.12 8.08
C ILE A 3 -7.09 2.53 7.48
N ALA A 4 -7.05 1.21 7.27
CA ALA A 4 -5.91 0.53 6.66
C ALA A 4 -5.67 0.99 5.21
N ILE A 5 -6.75 1.15 4.43
CA ILE A 5 -6.68 1.65 3.04
C ILE A 5 -6.22 3.11 3.01
N MET A 6 -6.68 3.93 3.96
CA MET A 6 -6.26 5.32 4.08
C MET A 6 -4.76 5.43 4.42
N LEU A 7 -4.28 4.63 5.38
CA LEU A 7 -2.85 4.56 5.74
C LEU A 7 -1.99 4.08 4.56
N GLN A 8 -2.45 3.07 3.83
CA GLN A 8 -1.77 2.58 2.64
C GLN A 8 -1.71 3.65 1.55
N SER A 9 -2.82 4.35 1.28
CA SER A 9 -2.90 5.43 0.29
C SER A 9 -1.98 6.61 0.64
N LEU A 10 -1.92 6.98 1.92
CA LEU A 10 -1.06 8.06 2.42
C LEU A 10 0.43 7.71 2.27
N LEU A 11 0.79 6.45 2.56
CA LEU A 11 2.13 5.95 2.31
C LEU A 11 2.48 6.00 0.82
N VAL A 12 1.62 5.47 -0.05
CA VAL A 12 1.83 5.51 -1.50
C VAL A 12 2.09 6.94 -1.95
N PHE A 13 1.21 7.89 -1.59
CA PHE A 13 1.35 9.30 -1.92
C PHE A 13 2.70 9.89 -1.47
N SER A 14 3.15 9.56 -0.27
CA SER A 14 4.41 10.03 0.29
C SER A 14 5.63 9.53 -0.50
N PHE A 15 5.54 8.32 -1.07
CA PHE A 15 6.64 7.69 -1.81
C PHE A 15 6.61 7.94 -3.32
N VAL A 16 5.51 8.45 -3.91
CA VAL A 16 5.43 8.79 -5.35
C VAL A 16 6.58 9.72 -5.76
N LYS A 17 6.77 10.83 -5.03
CA LYS A 17 7.82 11.82 -5.35
C LYS A 17 9.24 11.25 -5.29
N VAL A 18 9.46 10.26 -4.42
CA VAL A 18 10.77 9.58 -4.32
C VAL A 18 10.95 8.62 -5.49
N PHE A 19 9.87 7.95 -5.92
CA PHE A 19 9.87 7.03 -7.05
C PHE A 19 10.07 7.71 -8.42
N GLU A 20 9.67 8.98 -8.54
CA GLU A 20 9.88 9.80 -9.75
C GLU A 20 11.35 10.18 -9.99
N ARG A 21 12.23 10.01 -8.98
CA ARG A 21 13.66 10.31 -9.15
C ARG A 21 14.29 9.38 -10.20
N LYS A 22 15.20 9.94 -11.02
CA LYS A 22 15.83 9.22 -12.15
C LYS A 22 16.70 8.03 -11.70
N GLN A 23 17.31 8.09 -10.52
CA GLN A 23 18.22 7.04 -10.06
C GLN A 23 17.45 5.79 -9.63
N ILE A 24 17.85 4.64 -10.17
CA ILE A 24 17.24 3.33 -9.87
C ILE A 24 17.31 2.99 -8.37
N GLY A 25 18.39 3.39 -7.69
CA GLY A 25 18.53 3.18 -6.24
C GLY A 25 17.36 3.75 -5.44
N TYR A 26 16.90 4.97 -5.75
CA TYR A 26 15.74 5.56 -5.09
C TYR A 26 14.45 4.79 -5.38
N LYS A 27 14.30 4.22 -6.57
CA LYS A 27 13.10 3.44 -6.93
C LYS A 27 13.03 2.13 -6.15
N ILE A 28 14.16 1.42 -6.05
CA ILE A 28 14.26 0.18 -5.27
C ILE A 28 14.02 0.47 -3.78
N LEU A 29 14.65 1.53 -3.27
CA LEU A 29 14.47 1.97 -1.88
C LEU A 29 13.00 2.35 -1.60
N SER A 30 12.33 3.03 -2.53
CA SER A 30 10.90 3.36 -2.41
C SER A 30 10.03 2.10 -2.38
N ILE A 31 10.29 1.11 -3.24
CA ILE A 31 9.53 -0.15 -3.25
C ILE A 31 9.65 -0.86 -1.90
N ALA A 32 10.88 -1.04 -1.42
CA ALA A 32 11.13 -1.71 -0.14
C ALA A 32 10.50 -0.92 1.02
N SER A 33 10.79 0.38 1.10
CA SER A 33 10.27 1.25 2.17
C SER A 33 8.74 1.29 2.21
N LEU A 34 8.09 1.32 1.04
CA LEU A 34 6.63 1.27 0.96
C LEU A 34 6.09 -0.07 1.47
N SER A 35 6.72 -1.18 1.09
CA SER A 35 6.28 -2.52 1.48
C SER A 35 6.38 -2.77 2.98
N PHE A 36 7.51 -2.40 3.60
CA PHE A 36 7.71 -2.52 5.05
C PHE A 36 6.92 -1.46 5.82
N GLY A 37 6.90 -0.22 5.34
CA GLY A 37 6.21 0.90 5.99
C GLY A 37 4.72 0.65 6.13
N TRP A 38 4.05 0.16 5.09
CA TRP A 38 2.63 -0.18 5.16
C TRP A 38 2.37 -1.27 6.19
N ARG A 39 3.18 -2.33 6.23
CA ARG A 39 3.02 -3.42 7.19
C ARG A 39 3.18 -2.95 8.62
N ALA A 40 4.16 -2.10 8.89
CA ALA A 40 4.36 -1.51 10.20
C ALA A 40 3.14 -0.68 10.63
N LEU A 41 2.62 0.18 9.75
CA LEU A 41 1.40 0.95 10.02
C LEU A 41 0.16 0.05 10.18
N PHE A 42 0.08 -1.03 9.40
CA PHE A 42 -1.01 -1.99 9.51
C PHE A 42 -0.99 -2.69 10.87
N ILE A 43 0.17 -3.18 11.31
CA ILE A 43 0.35 -3.79 12.64
C ILE A 43 -0.05 -2.80 13.74
N ALA A 44 0.40 -1.54 13.66
CA ALA A 44 0.01 -0.51 14.62
C ALA A 44 -1.51 -0.30 14.65
N ASN A 45 -2.14 -0.21 13.48
CA ASN A 45 -3.59 -0.06 13.37
C ASN A 45 -4.34 -1.27 13.96
N ILE A 46 -3.97 -2.50 13.61
CA ILE A 46 -4.66 -3.68 14.14
C ILE A 46 -4.38 -3.87 15.64
N ALA A 47 -3.23 -3.46 16.16
CA ALA A 47 -2.92 -3.50 17.59
C ALA A 47 -3.83 -2.56 18.39
N ILE A 48 -4.03 -1.34 17.90
CA ILE A 48 -4.98 -0.39 18.48
C ILE A 48 -6.41 -0.97 18.42
N ASN A 49 -6.83 -1.48 17.26
CA ASN A 49 -8.17 -2.07 17.13
C ASN A 49 -8.36 -3.29 18.04
N HIS A 50 -7.34 -4.14 18.20
CA HIS A 50 -7.37 -5.27 19.12
C HIS A 50 -7.55 -4.80 20.57
N ALA A 51 -6.81 -3.79 20.99
CA ALA A 51 -6.93 -3.22 22.33
C ALA A 51 -8.33 -2.62 22.60
N LEU A 52 -8.97 -2.04 21.59
CA LEU A 52 -10.30 -1.42 21.71
C LEU A 52 -11.46 -2.41 21.62
N THR A 53 -11.35 -3.43 20.77
CA THR A 53 -12.47 -4.32 20.41
C THR A 53 -12.33 -5.75 20.92
N GLY A 54 -11.13 -6.15 21.35
CA GLY A 54 -10.81 -7.54 21.67
C GLY A 54 -10.76 -8.48 20.46
N PHE A 55 -10.93 -7.96 19.24
CA PHE A 55 -10.98 -8.79 18.03
C PHE A 55 -9.65 -9.51 17.77
N PRO A 56 -9.61 -10.85 17.64
CA PRO A 56 -8.36 -11.57 17.48
C PRO A 56 -7.82 -11.46 16.04
N PHE A 57 -6.70 -10.76 15.87
CA PHE A 57 -5.98 -10.70 14.59
C PHE A 57 -4.86 -11.74 14.55
N SER A 58 -4.83 -12.57 13.51
CA SER A 58 -3.83 -13.64 13.33
C SER A 58 -2.39 -13.12 13.33
N GLN A 59 -2.18 -11.89 12.86
CA GLN A 59 -0.87 -11.24 12.84
C GLN A 59 -0.38 -10.83 14.23
N LEU A 60 -1.27 -10.71 15.23
CA LEU A 60 -0.93 -10.33 16.61
C LEU A 60 -0.86 -11.53 17.58
N VAL A 61 -1.17 -12.75 17.10
CA VAL A 61 -1.23 -13.96 17.95
C VAL A 61 0.12 -14.28 18.60
N SER A 62 1.22 -13.97 17.91
CA SER A 62 2.57 -14.14 18.45
C SER A 62 3.54 -13.14 17.83
N SER A 63 4.64 -12.86 18.53
CA SER A 63 5.72 -12.04 17.98
C SER A 63 6.27 -12.61 16.67
N GLN A 64 6.29 -13.94 16.53
CA GLN A 64 6.73 -14.61 15.30
C GLN A 64 5.78 -14.34 14.13
N ALA A 65 4.46 -14.33 14.37
CA ALA A 65 3.47 -14.00 13.34
C ALA A 65 3.61 -12.53 12.91
N THR A 66 3.81 -11.61 13.85
CA THR A 66 4.06 -10.19 13.58
C THR A 66 5.31 -9.99 12.73
N LEU A 67 6.44 -10.60 13.13
CA LEU A 67 7.70 -10.49 12.42
C LEU A 67 7.63 -11.14 11.03
N SER A 68 6.98 -12.30 10.91
CA SER A 68 6.77 -12.95 9.60
C SER A 68 5.92 -12.07 8.68
N PHE A 69 4.87 -11.44 9.21
CA PHE A 69 4.05 -10.52 8.43
C PHE A 69 4.85 -9.31 7.94
N ILE A 70 5.65 -8.69 8.81
CA ILE A 70 6.46 -7.52 8.45
C ILE A 70 7.58 -7.90 7.47
N PHE A 71 8.40 -8.90 7.82
CA PHE A 71 9.63 -9.21 7.11
C PHE A 71 9.42 -10.19 5.96
N LEU A 72 8.87 -11.38 6.22
CA LEU A 72 8.73 -12.41 5.18
C LEU A 72 7.78 -11.94 4.08
N TYR A 73 6.57 -11.51 4.44
CA TYR A 73 5.63 -11.02 3.44
C TYR A 73 6.05 -9.68 2.84
N GLY A 74 6.79 -8.84 3.58
CA GLY A 74 7.37 -7.60 3.06
C GLY A 74 8.43 -7.87 1.99
N LEU A 75 9.30 -8.85 2.22
CA LEU A 75 10.29 -9.29 1.23
C LEU A 75 9.62 -9.92 0.00
N MET A 76 8.59 -10.75 0.20
CA MET A 76 7.83 -11.34 -0.91
C MET A 76 7.18 -10.25 -1.79
N GLU A 77 6.50 -9.27 -1.19
CA GLU A 77 5.89 -8.18 -1.93
C GLU A 77 6.94 -7.29 -2.61
N THR A 78 8.03 -6.97 -1.91
CA THR A 78 9.17 -6.25 -2.49
C THR A 78 9.70 -6.98 -3.72
N GLY A 79 9.85 -8.31 -3.64
CA GLY A 79 10.27 -9.15 -4.75
C GLY A 79 9.29 -9.11 -5.92
N ILE A 80 7.99 -9.24 -5.67
CA ILE A 80 6.94 -9.14 -6.70
C ILE A 80 6.97 -7.78 -7.38
N LEU A 81 7.03 -6.69 -6.61
CA LEU A 81 7.08 -5.33 -7.13
C LEU A 81 8.38 -5.06 -7.90
N PHE A 82 9.49 -5.64 -7.47
CA PHE A 82 10.76 -5.56 -8.19
C PHE A 82 10.69 -6.30 -9.53
N VAL A 83 10.09 -7.49 -9.58
CA VAL A 83 9.84 -8.22 -10.84
C VAL A 83 8.93 -7.40 -11.76
N ALA A 84 7.86 -6.81 -11.24
CA ALA A 84 6.98 -5.92 -12.01
C ALA A 84 7.73 -4.68 -12.54
N PHE A 85 8.65 -4.12 -11.74
CA PHE A 85 9.50 -3.01 -12.15
C PHE A 85 10.48 -3.42 -13.27
N LEU A 86 11.12 -4.59 -13.17
CA LEU A 86 11.98 -5.11 -14.23
C LEU A 86 11.20 -5.42 -15.51
N ALA A 87 10.01 -6.02 -15.37
CA ALA A 87 9.11 -6.25 -16.49
C ALA A 87 8.78 -4.93 -17.19
N LYS A 88 8.43 -3.87 -16.45
CA LYS A 88 8.22 -2.52 -17.01
C LYS A 88 9.45 -1.97 -17.75
N LEU A 89 10.67 -2.20 -17.23
CA LEU A 89 11.89 -1.78 -17.91
C LEU A 89 12.13 -2.55 -19.22
N GLY A 90 11.83 -3.85 -19.25
CA GLY A 90 11.93 -4.70 -20.45
C GLY A 90 10.81 -4.44 -21.47
N LEU A 91 9.61 -4.08 -20.99
CA LEU A 91 8.43 -3.73 -21.78
C LEU A 91 8.48 -2.31 -22.38
N LYS A 92 9.65 -1.69 -22.53
CA LYS A 92 9.87 -0.45 -23.31
C LYS A 92 9.53 -0.56 -24.82
N ARG A 93 8.59 -1.42 -25.21
CA ARG A 93 7.81 -1.29 -26.45
C ARG A 93 6.77 -0.18 -26.25
N LYS A 94 6.72 0.74 -27.21
CA LYS A 94 5.83 1.91 -27.37
C LYS A 94 4.37 1.66 -26.96
N VAL A 95 4.08 1.58 -25.67
CA VAL A 95 2.74 1.75 -25.15
C VAL A 95 2.85 2.89 -24.15
N ASN A 96 2.60 4.10 -24.66
CA ASN A 96 2.37 5.27 -23.81
C ASN A 96 1.04 5.04 -23.09
N LEU A 97 1.07 4.26 -22.00
CA LEU A 97 0.05 4.36 -20.97
C LEU A 97 0.38 5.61 -20.14
N GLU A 98 0.07 6.76 -20.73
CA GLU A 98 -0.01 8.03 -20.01
C GLU A 98 -1.23 7.93 -19.10
N PHE A 99 -1.02 7.44 -17.88
CA PHE A 99 -2.05 7.48 -16.84
C PHE A 99 -2.08 8.91 -16.29
N GLU A 100 -2.74 9.81 -17.00
CA GLU A 100 -3.05 11.14 -16.47
C GLU A 100 -4.08 10.99 -15.35
N SER A 101 -3.60 11.00 -14.11
CA SER A 101 -4.46 11.00 -12.93
C SER A 101 -5.21 12.33 -12.86
N HIS A 102 -6.34 12.44 -13.56
CA HIS A 102 -7.22 13.58 -13.43
C HIS A 102 -7.86 13.59 -12.05
N TRP A 103 -7.48 14.57 -11.23
CA TRP A 103 -7.98 14.77 -9.87
C TRP A 103 -9.51 14.74 -9.77
N LEU A 104 -10.20 15.22 -10.81
CA LEU A 104 -11.65 15.20 -10.92
C LEU A 104 -12.23 13.78 -10.96
N LEU A 105 -11.57 12.87 -11.67
CA LEU A 105 -11.96 11.47 -11.80
C LEU A 105 -11.66 10.69 -10.52
N SER A 106 -10.53 10.99 -9.86
CA SER A 106 -10.22 10.45 -8.54
C SER A 106 -11.20 10.94 -7.46
N PHE A 107 -11.62 12.21 -7.53
CA PHE A 107 -12.59 12.80 -6.60
C PHE A 107 -14.01 12.24 -6.81
N SER A 108 -14.44 12.05 -8.06
CA SER A 108 -15.74 11.44 -8.35
C SER A 108 -15.80 9.97 -7.88
N MET A 109 -14.72 9.22 -8.05
CA MET A 109 -14.60 7.85 -7.52
C MET A 109 -14.62 7.82 -5.98
N LEU A 110 -14.01 8.81 -5.32
CA LEU A 110 -14.06 8.95 -3.86
C LEU A 110 -15.50 9.20 -3.38
N LEU A 111 -16.24 10.12 -4.02
CA LEU A 111 -17.64 10.38 -3.70
C LEU A 111 -18.52 9.15 -3.92
N ALA A 112 -18.33 8.44 -5.04
CA ALA A 112 -19.05 7.20 -5.31
C ALA A 112 -18.79 6.14 -4.24
N ALA A 113 -17.53 5.99 -3.82
CA ALA A 113 -17.16 5.06 -2.74
C ALA A 113 -17.80 5.45 -1.40
N LEU A 114 -17.84 6.74 -1.06
CA LEU A 114 -18.50 7.23 0.15
C LEU A 114 -20.01 6.92 0.14
N ILE A 115 -20.68 7.14 -1.00
CA ILE A 115 -22.11 6.82 -1.15
C ILE A 115 -22.34 5.32 -0.94
N VAL A 116 -21.58 4.46 -1.61
CA VAL A 116 -21.71 2.99 -1.47
C VAL A 116 -21.46 2.52 -0.04
N VAL A 117 -20.55 3.18 0.68
CA VAL A 117 -20.23 2.84 2.09
C VAL A 117 -21.30 3.31 3.07
N VAL A 118 -21.88 4.48 2.85
CA VAL A 118 -22.87 5.08 3.76
C VAL A 118 -24.29 4.56 3.50
N MET A 119 -24.62 4.20 2.26
CA MET A 119 -25.94 3.69 1.88
C MET A 119 -26.41 2.43 2.66
N PRO A 120 -25.57 1.46 3.05
CA PRO A 120 -26.00 0.34 3.89
C PRO A 120 -26.10 0.67 5.40
N LEU A 121 -25.79 1.91 5.81
CA LEU A 121 -25.88 2.38 7.20
C LEU A 121 -27.16 3.21 7.47
N ILE A 122 -27.98 3.44 6.44
CA ILE A 122 -29.30 4.09 6.49
C ILE A 122 -30.37 3.03 6.21
#